data_AF-A0A9P3ZI33-F1
#
_entry.id   AF-A0A9P3ZI33-F1
#
_cell.length_a   1.000
_cell.length_b   1.000
_cell.length_c   1.000
_cell.angle_alpha   90.00
_cell.angle_beta   90.00
_cell.angle_gamma   90.00
#
_symmetry.space_group_name_H-M   'P 1'
#
loop_
_entity.id
_entity.type
_entity.pdbx_description
1 polymer ?
#
loop_
_entity_poly.entity_id
_entity_poly.type
_entity_poly.pdbx_seq_one_letter_code
_entity_poly.pdbx_strand_id
1 'polypeptide(L)'
;MKRASFSVLFFIKKTKLLKNGEAPIRLRITVNSISVELQIRRSVALNLWSQAKECSMGRTKAAAELNEYIRMLKLRVLTIQRELEAEGTIYTARLIMDKLYSCEEGRYTLLNVFRKHNNDCRRLIGIDYVQITVSRFDNCCKYLGHFIQKQYGKEDMNLTELNGEFVRNFEIYLKTTRNCQQNTVIRYMKGLKKIVNLAIANDWMHKNPFAGIRFQEKEVIREVLTKEEIERMMCKEFALPRLEYVRDVFIFCVFTGMAYVDVNNLRQEHIVRDNNDDLWIRKARQKTNNMCNIPLLKIPQLLMEKYKNHPLCTKTGALLPVPSNQKMNSYLKEIADFCGIQKNLTTHTARHTFATVVALANGVSMENIAKMLGHSDIRMTQRYAKVMDSSIMRDMENVDKLFKSSE
;
A
#
# COMPACT_ATOMS: atom_id res chain seq x y z
N MET A 1 -41.57 -11.24 -20.91
CA MET A 1 -40.34 -10.46 -21.20
C MET A 1 -39.99 -10.66 -22.67
N LYS A 2 -39.83 -9.57 -23.45
CA LYS A 2 -39.39 -9.67 -24.85
C LYS A 2 -37.98 -10.28 -24.88
N ARG A 3 -37.82 -11.44 -25.51
CA ARG A 3 -36.50 -12.04 -25.77
C ARG A 3 -35.68 -11.03 -26.58
N ALA A 4 -34.51 -10.62 -26.06
CA ALA A 4 -33.58 -9.78 -26.80
C ALA A 4 -33.19 -10.50 -28.10
N SER A 5 -33.20 -9.82 -29.24
CA SER A 5 -32.76 -10.45 -30.50
C SER A 5 -31.23 -10.58 -30.48
N PHE A 6 -30.74 -11.81 -30.57
CA PHE A 6 -29.31 -12.13 -30.51
C PHE A 6 -28.86 -12.90 -31.75
N SER A 7 -27.78 -12.47 -32.40
CA SER A 7 -27.17 -13.23 -33.50
C SER A 7 -25.64 -13.13 -33.50
N VAL A 8 -25.01 -14.23 -33.93
CA VAL A 8 -23.55 -14.37 -34.06
C VAL A 8 -23.27 -14.88 -35.46
N LEU A 9 -22.51 -14.11 -36.24
CA LEU A 9 -22.26 -14.40 -37.65
C LEU A 9 -20.77 -14.26 -37.97
N PHE A 10 -20.24 -15.24 -38.71
CA PHE A 10 -18.89 -15.17 -39.28
C PHE A 10 -18.95 -14.90 -40.78
N PHE A 11 -18.10 -14.01 -41.27
CA PHE A 11 -18.06 -13.65 -42.68
C PHE A 11 -16.69 -13.12 -43.09
N ILE A 12 -16.39 -13.15 -44.38
CA ILE A 12 -15.14 -12.62 -44.92
C ILE A 12 -15.37 -11.26 -45.61
N LYS A 13 -14.40 -10.35 -45.50
CA LYS A 13 -14.42 -9.10 -46.31
C LYS A 13 -13.64 -9.30 -47.60
N LYS A 14 -14.37 -9.53 -48.69
CA LYS A 14 -13.81 -9.72 -50.04
C LYS A 14 -13.07 -8.48 -50.58
N THR A 15 -13.36 -7.30 -50.03
CA THR A 15 -12.80 -6.01 -50.49
C THR A 15 -11.47 -5.62 -49.86
N LYS A 16 -10.99 -6.33 -48.82
CA LYS A 16 -9.70 -6.07 -48.16
C LYS A 16 -8.96 -7.37 -47.92
N LEU A 17 -8.25 -7.83 -48.94
CA LEU A 17 -7.40 -9.02 -48.86
C LEU A 17 -6.10 -8.72 -48.10
N LEU A 18 -5.54 -9.75 -47.48
CA LEU A 18 -4.21 -9.70 -46.87
C LEU A 18 -3.12 -9.77 -47.95
N LYS A 19 -1.87 -9.47 -47.57
CA LYS A 19 -0.71 -9.54 -48.49
C LYS A 19 -0.50 -10.93 -49.12
N ASN A 20 -1.00 -11.98 -48.49
CA ASN A 20 -0.94 -13.36 -48.97
C ASN A 20 -2.14 -13.74 -49.89
N GLY A 21 -3.02 -12.79 -50.24
CA GLY A 21 -4.19 -13.02 -51.10
C GLY A 21 -5.41 -13.61 -50.39
N GLU A 22 -5.33 -13.94 -49.10
CA GLU A 22 -6.45 -14.47 -48.34
C GLU A 22 -7.39 -13.38 -47.80
N ALA A 23 -8.66 -13.73 -47.62
CA ALA A 23 -9.64 -12.84 -47.02
C ALA A 23 -9.63 -13.00 -45.48
N PRO A 24 -9.55 -11.90 -44.71
CA PRO A 24 -9.67 -11.96 -43.26
C PRO A 24 -11.10 -12.31 -42.86
N ILE A 25 -11.23 -13.19 -41.87
CA ILE A 25 -12.53 -13.58 -41.32
C ILE A 25 -12.92 -12.57 -40.23
N ARG A 26 -14.20 -12.24 -40.18
CA ARG A 26 -14.79 -11.33 -39.19
C ARG A 26 -15.93 -11.99 -38.45
N LEU A 27 -16.04 -11.63 -37.18
CA LEU A 27 -17.13 -11.96 -36.28
C LEU A 27 -18.05 -10.75 -36.15
N ARG A 28 -19.36 -10.92 -36.33
CA ARG A 28 -20.38 -9.93 -36.02
C ARG A 28 -21.26 -10.46 -34.91
N ILE A 29 -21.42 -9.68 -33.84
CA ILE A 29 -22.36 -9.94 -32.76
C ILE A 29 -23.44 -8.87 -32.84
N THR A 30 -24.71 -9.28 -32.85
CA THR A 30 -25.87 -8.38 -32.87
C THR A 30 -26.73 -8.61 -31.63
N VAL A 31 -27.06 -7.53 -30.92
CA VAL A 31 -28.00 -7.53 -29.79
C VAL A 31 -28.99 -6.40 -30.02
N ASN A 32 -30.29 -6.69 -30.07
CA ASN A 32 -31.37 -5.69 -30.24
C ASN A 32 -31.11 -4.74 -31.43
N SER A 33 -30.78 -5.31 -32.59
CA SER A 33 -30.48 -4.58 -33.84
C SER A 33 -29.21 -3.73 -33.84
N ILE A 34 -28.45 -3.69 -32.73
CA ILE A 34 -27.13 -3.05 -32.67
C ILE A 34 -26.06 -4.12 -32.86
N SER A 35 -25.22 -3.95 -33.89
CA SER A 35 -24.16 -4.91 -34.22
C SER A 35 -22.76 -4.33 -33.99
N VAL A 36 -21.84 -5.18 -33.55
CA VAL A 36 -20.42 -4.87 -33.46
C VAL A 36 -19.65 -5.91 -34.27
N GLU A 37 -18.73 -5.44 -35.11
CA GLU A 37 -17.85 -6.28 -35.91
C GLU A 37 -16.44 -6.32 -35.35
N LEU A 38 -15.82 -7.49 -35.45
CA LEU A 38 -14.43 -7.72 -35.12
C LEU A 38 -13.76 -8.55 -36.22
N GLN A 39 -12.49 -8.28 -36.49
CA GLN A 39 -11.66 -9.16 -37.31
C GLN A 39 -11.00 -10.22 -36.42
N ILE A 40 -11.24 -11.51 -36.71
CA ILE A 40 -10.54 -12.60 -36.03
C ILE A 40 -9.15 -12.77 -36.64
N ARG A 41 -8.15 -13.23 -35.87
CA ARG A 41 -6.75 -13.41 -36.31
C ARG A 41 -6.56 -14.65 -37.20
N ARG A 42 -7.48 -14.87 -38.13
CA ARG A 42 -7.53 -15.98 -39.08
C ARG A 42 -8.04 -15.48 -40.43
N SER A 43 -7.55 -16.09 -41.48
CA SER A 43 -7.90 -15.80 -42.87
C SER A 43 -8.15 -17.09 -43.64
N VAL A 44 -8.79 -16.96 -44.79
CA VAL A 44 -9.12 -18.08 -45.66
C VAL A 44 -9.12 -17.63 -47.11
N ALA A 45 -8.71 -18.51 -48.02
CA ALA A 45 -8.85 -18.27 -49.45
C ALA A 45 -10.33 -18.08 -49.85
N LEU A 46 -10.59 -17.14 -50.76
CA LEU A 46 -11.95 -16.74 -51.15
C LEU A 46 -12.80 -17.92 -51.66
N ASN A 47 -12.18 -18.83 -52.42
CA ASN A 47 -12.82 -20.03 -52.99
C ASN A 47 -13.09 -21.12 -51.96
N LEU A 48 -12.45 -21.06 -50.79
CA LEU A 48 -12.58 -22.07 -49.74
C LEU A 48 -13.53 -21.64 -48.62
N TRP A 49 -14.17 -20.49 -48.68
CA TRP A 49 -15.12 -20.05 -47.65
C TRP A 49 -16.58 -20.28 -48.06
N SER A 50 -17.37 -20.93 -47.20
CA SER A 50 -18.82 -21.02 -47.34
C SER A 50 -19.50 -20.04 -46.40
N GLN A 51 -20.16 -19.01 -46.95
CA GLN A 51 -20.91 -18.06 -46.14
C GLN A 51 -22.17 -18.69 -45.51
N ALA A 52 -22.82 -19.63 -46.20
CA ALA A 52 -24.01 -20.31 -45.69
C ALA A 52 -23.69 -21.21 -44.48
N LYS A 53 -22.51 -21.83 -44.48
CA LYS A 53 -22.05 -22.69 -43.39
C LYS A 53 -21.14 -21.98 -42.37
N GLU A 54 -20.79 -20.72 -42.63
CA GLU A 54 -19.87 -19.92 -41.82
C GLU A 54 -18.51 -20.61 -41.55
N CYS A 55 -18.00 -21.37 -42.53
CA CYS A 55 -16.81 -22.22 -42.36
C CYS A 55 -15.98 -22.36 -43.64
N SER A 56 -14.76 -22.88 -43.49
CA SER A 56 -13.92 -23.29 -44.60
C SER A 56 -14.33 -24.65 -45.16
N MET A 57 -14.41 -24.73 -46.49
CA MET A 57 -14.68 -25.94 -47.28
C MET A 57 -13.39 -26.69 -47.67
N GLY A 58 -12.22 -26.23 -47.20
CA GLY A 58 -10.95 -26.91 -47.45
C GLY A 58 -10.91 -28.30 -46.80
N ARG A 59 -10.23 -29.25 -47.45
CA ARG A 59 -10.03 -30.63 -46.92
C ARG A 59 -8.70 -30.80 -46.17
N THR A 60 -7.96 -29.72 -45.96
CA THR A 60 -6.65 -29.74 -45.30
C THR A 60 -6.79 -29.71 -43.78
N LYS A 61 -5.75 -30.15 -43.06
CA LYS A 61 -5.67 -30.04 -41.60
C LYS A 61 -5.87 -28.59 -41.12
N ALA A 62 -5.29 -27.63 -41.83
CA ALA A 62 -5.44 -26.20 -41.55
C ALA A 62 -6.90 -25.72 -41.65
N ALA A 63 -7.67 -26.24 -42.62
CA ALA A 63 -9.09 -25.91 -42.75
C ALA A 63 -9.93 -26.50 -41.60
N ALA A 64 -9.61 -27.72 -41.17
CA ALA A 64 -10.24 -28.33 -40.00
C ALA A 64 -9.94 -27.56 -38.71
N GLU A 65 -8.68 -27.18 -38.48
CA GLU A 65 -8.27 -26.35 -37.33
C GLU A 65 -8.96 -24.97 -37.33
N LEU A 66 -9.10 -24.35 -38.50
CA LEU A 66 -9.82 -23.09 -38.65
C LEU A 66 -11.30 -23.24 -38.29
N ASN A 67 -11.96 -24.28 -38.78
CA ASN A 67 -13.37 -24.55 -38.49
C ASN A 67 -13.59 -24.82 -37.00
N GLU A 68 -12.70 -25.58 -36.38
CA GLU A 68 -12.72 -25.84 -34.95
C GLU A 68 -12.55 -24.56 -34.13
N TYR A 69 -11.62 -23.68 -34.53
CA TYR A 69 -11.46 -22.36 -33.92
C TYR A 69 -12.74 -21.52 -33.99
N ILE A 70 -13.38 -21.45 -35.16
CA ILE A 70 -14.64 -20.72 -35.35
C ILE A 70 -15.74 -21.30 -34.44
N ARG A 71 -15.84 -22.64 -34.37
CA ARG A 71 -16.80 -23.34 -33.52
C ARG A 71 -16.60 -23.00 -32.04
N MET A 72 -15.36 -23.08 -31.56
CA MET A 72 -15.01 -22.75 -30.18
C MET A 72 -15.30 -21.27 -29.84
N LEU A 73 -14.99 -20.36 -30.76
CA LEU A 73 -15.28 -18.93 -30.58
C LEU A 73 -16.79 -18.67 -30.49
N LYS A 74 -17.59 -19.34 -31.35
CA LYS A 74 -19.06 -19.26 -31.32
C LYS A 74 -19.63 -19.77 -29.99
N LEU A 75 -19.13 -20.90 -29.50
CA LEU A 75 -19.53 -21.46 -28.19
C LEU A 75 -19.19 -20.53 -27.03
N ARG A 76 -18.03 -19.87 -27.05
CA ARG A 76 -17.64 -18.89 -26.02
C ARG A 76 -18.58 -17.70 -25.98
N VAL A 77 -18.90 -17.13 -27.15
CA VAL A 77 -19.85 -16.01 -27.26
C VAL A 77 -21.23 -16.39 -26.69
N LEU A 78 -21.73 -17.59 -27.02
CA LEU A 78 -23.00 -18.11 -26.49
C LEU A 78 -22.95 -18.39 -24.99
N THR A 79 -21.79 -18.72 -24.44
CA THR A 79 -21.63 -18.96 -23.00
C THR A 79 -21.68 -17.65 -22.23
N ILE A 80 -20.94 -16.63 -22.69
CA ILE A 80 -20.98 -15.27 -22.12
C ILE A 80 -22.41 -14.69 -22.14
N GLN A 81 -23.14 -14.91 -23.23
CA GLN A 81 -24.53 -14.46 -23.35
C GLN A 81 -25.44 -15.17 -22.33
N ARG A 82 -25.30 -16.49 -22.15
CA ARG A 82 -26.06 -17.25 -21.13
C ARG A 82 -25.74 -16.81 -19.70
N GLU A 83 -24.48 -16.51 -19.40
CA GLU A 83 -24.07 -15.98 -18.08
C GLU A 83 -24.73 -14.63 -17.81
N LEU A 84 -24.69 -13.71 -18.78
CA LEU A 84 -25.32 -12.39 -18.65
C LEU A 84 -26.85 -12.48 -18.50
N GLU A 85 -27.49 -13.46 -19.15
CA GLU A 85 -28.92 -13.74 -18.96
C GLU A 85 -29.23 -14.31 -17.58
N ALA A 86 -28.41 -15.22 -17.07
CA ALA A 86 -28.57 -15.81 -15.74
C ALA A 86 -28.38 -14.77 -14.62
N GLU A 87 -27.51 -13.78 -14.83
CA GLU A 87 -27.30 -12.64 -13.92
C GLU A 87 -28.45 -11.61 -13.97
N GLY A 88 -29.36 -11.69 -14.95
CA GLY A 88 -30.46 -10.73 -15.13
C GLY A 88 -30.00 -9.36 -15.66
N THR A 89 -28.77 -9.26 -16.17
CA THR A 89 -28.16 -7.99 -16.57
C THR A 89 -28.59 -7.58 -17.99
N ILE A 90 -28.91 -6.31 -18.21
CA ILE A 90 -29.10 -5.78 -19.57
C ILE A 90 -27.73 -5.75 -20.26
N TYR A 91 -27.58 -6.48 -21.36
CA TYR A 91 -26.32 -6.58 -22.10
C TYR A 91 -26.39 -5.98 -23.51
N THR A 92 -25.24 -5.58 -24.03
CA THR A 92 -25.09 -5.06 -25.40
C THR A 92 -24.10 -5.93 -26.19
N ALA A 93 -24.14 -5.84 -27.53
CA ALA A 93 -23.18 -6.51 -28.39
C ALA A 93 -21.72 -6.12 -28.06
N ARG A 94 -21.51 -4.87 -27.61
CA ARG A 94 -20.20 -4.37 -27.18
C ARG A 94 -19.74 -5.03 -25.87
N LEU A 95 -20.62 -5.16 -24.88
CA LEU A 95 -20.30 -5.82 -23.61
C LEU A 95 -19.89 -7.28 -23.81
N ILE A 96 -20.62 -8.02 -24.65
CA ILE A 96 -20.28 -9.41 -24.99
C ILE A 96 -18.92 -9.46 -25.69
N MET A 97 -18.67 -8.53 -26.62
CA MET A 97 -17.38 -8.47 -27.32
C MET A 97 -16.22 -8.12 -26.39
N ASP A 98 -16.43 -7.21 -25.43
CA ASP A 98 -15.44 -6.83 -24.43
C ASP A 98 -15.18 -7.99 -23.47
N LYS A 99 -16.22 -8.72 -22.99
CA LYS A 99 -16.06 -9.96 -22.19
C LYS A 99 -15.34 -11.08 -22.98
N LEU A 100 -15.68 -11.27 -24.25
CA LEU A 100 -15.02 -12.25 -25.13
C LEU A 100 -13.52 -11.96 -25.22
N TYR A 101 -13.15 -10.67 -25.30
CA TYR A 101 -11.76 -10.21 -25.34
C TYR A 101 -11.04 -10.23 -23.99
N SER A 102 -11.74 -9.95 -22.90
CA SER A 102 -11.19 -10.07 -21.54
C SER A 102 -10.80 -11.52 -21.24
N CYS A 103 -11.54 -12.47 -21.81
CA CYS A 103 -11.23 -13.91 -21.73
C CYS A 103 -10.24 -14.41 -22.81
N GLU A 104 -9.68 -13.57 -23.69
CA GLU A 104 -8.55 -14.01 -24.53
C GLU A 104 -7.29 -14.09 -23.67
N GLU A 105 -6.91 -15.32 -23.30
CA GLU A 105 -5.69 -15.66 -22.58
C GLU A 105 -4.48 -14.93 -23.19
N GLY A 106 -3.77 -14.13 -22.38
CA GLY A 106 -2.47 -13.56 -22.75
C GLY A 106 -2.42 -12.06 -23.05
N ARG A 107 -3.45 -11.26 -22.72
CA ARG A 107 -3.39 -9.79 -22.90
C ARG A 107 -2.98 -9.01 -21.64
N TYR A 108 -3.25 -9.55 -20.46
CA TYR A 108 -2.86 -8.93 -19.20
C TYR A 108 -1.58 -9.55 -18.67
N THR A 109 -0.50 -8.78 -18.75
CA THR A 109 0.78 -9.12 -18.16
C THR A 109 0.93 -8.47 -16.79
N LEU A 110 1.71 -9.10 -15.93
CA LEU A 110 1.86 -8.72 -14.53
C LEU A 110 2.42 -7.30 -14.38
N LEU A 111 3.50 -6.95 -15.08
CA LEU A 111 4.10 -5.63 -14.95
C LEU A 111 3.22 -4.56 -15.57
N ASN A 112 2.50 -4.85 -16.65
CA ASN A 112 1.56 -3.89 -17.23
C ASN A 112 0.42 -3.56 -16.26
N VAL A 113 -0.19 -4.57 -15.64
CA VAL A 113 -1.24 -4.36 -14.63
C VAL A 113 -0.68 -3.61 -13.41
N PHE A 114 0.52 -3.95 -12.96
CA PHE A 114 1.18 -3.24 -11.87
C PHE A 114 1.42 -1.76 -12.22
N ARG A 115 1.97 -1.46 -13.40
CA ARG A 115 2.20 -0.08 -13.87
C ARG A 115 0.91 0.72 -13.97
N LYS A 116 -0.16 0.12 -14.50
CA LYS A 116 -1.50 0.74 -14.54
C LYS A 116 -1.97 1.09 -13.13
N HIS A 117 -1.88 0.14 -12.19
CA HIS A 117 -2.20 0.37 -10.78
C HIS A 117 -1.39 1.53 -10.18
N ASN A 118 -0.09 1.60 -10.45
CA ASN A 118 0.77 2.67 -9.94
C ASN A 118 0.38 4.04 -10.52
N ASN A 119 0.01 4.09 -11.80
CA ASN A 119 -0.46 5.32 -12.45
C ASN A 119 -1.79 5.79 -11.86
N ASP A 120 -2.73 4.87 -11.60
CA ASP A 120 -3.98 5.21 -10.93
C ASP A 120 -3.73 5.71 -9.50
N CYS A 121 -2.84 5.05 -8.75
CA CYS A 121 -2.42 5.53 -7.43
C CYS A 121 -1.75 6.92 -7.48
N ARG A 122 -1.02 7.22 -8.56
CA ARG A 122 -0.38 8.53 -8.77
C ARG A 122 -1.41 9.64 -8.98
N ARG A 123 -2.50 9.35 -9.69
CA ARG A 123 -3.63 10.29 -9.87
C ARG A 123 -4.36 10.59 -8.56
N LEU A 124 -4.25 9.70 -7.57
CA LEU A 124 -4.88 9.83 -6.26
C LEU A 124 -3.92 10.39 -5.19
N ILE A 125 -2.76 10.92 -5.59
CA ILE A 125 -1.84 11.56 -4.65
C ILE A 125 -2.47 12.83 -4.07
N GLY A 126 -2.45 12.95 -2.75
CA GLY A 126 -3.07 14.07 -2.03
C GLY A 126 -4.55 13.85 -1.71
N ILE A 127 -5.15 12.77 -2.22
CA ILE A 127 -6.52 12.34 -1.90
C ILE A 127 -6.42 11.08 -1.03
N ASP A 128 -6.17 9.92 -1.66
CA ASP A 128 -6.11 8.62 -0.98
C ASP A 128 -4.68 8.11 -0.76
N TYR A 129 -3.72 8.64 -1.53
CA TYR A 129 -2.34 8.17 -1.50
C TYR A 129 -1.35 9.30 -1.19
N VAL A 130 -0.27 8.92 -0.52
CA VAL A 130 0.90 9.77 -0.31
C VAL A 130 2.02 9.33 -1.26
N GLN A 131 2.83 10.29 -1.72
CA GLN A 131 3.94 10.06 -2.67
C GLN A 131 4.81 8.87 -2.29
N ILE A 132 5.20 8.77 -1.01
CA ILE A 132 6.08 7.70 -0.52
C ILE A 132 5.47 6.29 -0.64
N THR A 133 4.15 6.18 -0.68
CA THR A 133 3.46 4.90 -0.90
C THR A 133 3.49 4.52 -2.37
N VAL A 134 3.28 5.48 -3.28
CA VAL A 134 3.38 5.25 -4.73
C VAL A 134 4.81 4.88 -5.13
N SER A 135 5.82 5.60 -4.64
CA SER A 135 7.23 5.27 -4.90
C SER A 135 7.61 3.88 -4.42
N ARG A 136 6.98 3.37 -3.35
CA ARG A 136 7.16 1.98 -2.90
C ARG A 136 6.60 0.97 -3.89
N PHE A 137 5.42 1.24 -4.48
CA PHE A 137 4.87 0.40 -5.52
C PHE A 137 5.71 0.43 -6.81
N ASP A 138 6.27 1.59 -7.17
CA ASP A 138 7.19 1.72 -8.30
C ASP A 138 8.45 0.86 -8.09
N ASN A 139 9.04 0.92 -6.89
CA ASN A 139 10.18 0.07 -6.54
C ASN A 139 9.82 -1.42 -6.57
N CYS A 140 8.63 -1.80 -6.10
CA CYS A 140 8.14 -3.17 -6.17
C CYS A 140 8.05 -3.66 -7.61
N CYS A 141 7.41 -2.88 -8.49
CA CYS A 141 7.27 -3.19 -9.91
C CYS A 141 8.65 -3.28 -10.60
N LYS A 142 9.58 -2.38 -10.26
CA LYS A 142 10.95 -2.40 -10.77
C LYS A 142 11.70 -3.66 -10.35
N TYR A 143 11.61 -4.07 -9.08
CA TYR A 143 12.28 -5.29 -8.61
C TYR A 143 11.68 -6.55 -9.21
N LEU A 144 10.36 -6.55 -9.39
CA LEU A 144 9.64 -7.63 -10.07
C LEU A 144 10.08 -7.77 -11.53
N GLY A 145 10.21 -6.65 -12.26
CA GLY A 145 10.72 -6.68 -13.64
C GLY A 145 12.13 -7.26 -13.75
N HIS A 146 13.05 -6.82 -12.88
CA HIS A 146 14.40 -7.41 -12.85
C HIS A 146 14.40 -8.91 -12.49
N PHE A 147 13.52 -9.32 -11.58
CA PHE A 147 13.36 -10.73 -11.22
C PHE A 147 12.87 -11.56 -12.41
N ILE A 148 11.82 -11.10 -13.11
CA ILE A 148 11.27 -11.79 -14.27
C ILE A 148 12.34 -11.94 -15.36
N GLN A 149 13.07 -10.86 -15.65
CA GLN A 149 14.15 -10.89 -16.63
C GLN A 149 15.27 -11.86 -16.23
N LYS A 150 15.70 -11.84 -14.96
CA LYS A 150 16.82 -12.67 -14.48
C LYS A 150 16.46 -14.15 -14.40
N GLN A 151 15.26 -14.49 -13.95
CA GLN A 151 14.86 -15.87 -13.67
C GLN A 151 14.21 -16.56 -14.87
N TYR A 152 13.45 -15.81 -15.68
CA TYR A 152 12.63 -16.36 -16.76
C TYR A 152 13.06 -15.84 -18.14
N GLY A 153 13.98 -14.88 -18.23
CA GLY A 153 14.45 -14.32 -19.50
C GLY A 153 13.39 -13.53 -20.28
N LYS A 154 12.24 -13.23 -19.66
CA LYS A 154 11.13 -12.50 -20.28
C LYS A 154 11.08 -11.05 -19.81
N GLU A 155 10.58 -10.17 -20.67
CA GLU A 155 10.33 -8.77 -20.29
C GLU A 155 9.14 -8.62 -19.34
N ASP A 156 8.14 -9.51 -19.45
CA ASP A 156 6.94 -9.55 -18.62
C ASP A 156 6.39 -10.97 -18.54
N MET A 157 5.47 -11.21 -17.60
CA MET A 157 4.86 -12.51 -17.34
C MET A 157 3.34 -12.41 -17.53
N ASN A 158 2.71 -13.38 -18.21
CA ASN A 158 1.25 -13.41 -18.25
C ASN A 158 0.70 -13.74 -16.86
N LEU A 159 -0.45 -13.15 -16.51
CA LEU A 159 -1.08 -13.41 -15.21
C LEU A 159 -1.48 -14.88 -15.02
N THR A 160 -1.80 -15.58 -16.11
CA THR A 160 -2.15 -17.01 -16.10
C THR A 160 -0.96 -17.93 -15.79
N GLU A 161 0.27 -17.46 -16.01
CA GLU A 161 1.51 -18.20 -15.72
C GLU A 161 1.89 -18.11 -14.22
N LEU A 162 1.20 -17.28 -13.44
CA LEU A 162 1.53 -17.07 -12.02
C LEU A 162 1.05 -18.23 -11.14
N ASN A 163 2.00 -18.81 -10.42
CA ASN A 163 1.77 -19.89 -9.47
C ASN A 163 2.45 -19.60 -8.12
N GLY A 164 2.29 -20.49 -7.14
CA GLY A 164 2.89 -20.32 -5.82
C GLY A 164 4.42 -20.39 -5.83
N GLU A 165 5.01 -21.08 -6.79
CA GLU A 165 6.47 -21.16 -6.96
C GLU A 165 7.05 -19.81 -7.38
N PHE A 166 6.42 -19.12 -8.34
CA PHE A 166 6.80 -17.76 -8.73
C PHE A 166 6.84 -16.81 -7.52
N VAL A 167 5.82 -16.88 -6.66
CA VAL A 167 5.72 -16.04 -5.47
C VAL A 167 6.86 -16.35 -4.48
N ARG A 168 7.16 -17.63 -4.23
CA ARG A 168 8.29 -18.04 -3.38
C ARG A 168 9.63 -17.62 -3.96
N ASN A 169 9.84 -17.79 -5.27
CA ASN A 169 11.08 -17.41 -5.94
C ASN A 169 11.29 -15.90 -5.92
N PHE A 170 10.22 -15.11 -6.03
CA PHE A 170 10.32 -13.65 -5.86
C PHE A 170 10.70 -13.27 -4.42
N GLU A 171 10.13 -13.94 -3.41
CA GLU A 171 10.53 -13.73 -2.01
C GLU A 171 12.02 -14.03 -1.80
N ILE A 172 12.50 -15.16 -2.32
CA ILE A 172 13.91 -15.56 -2.25
C ILE A 172 14.78 -14.51 -2.94
N TYR A 173 14.42 -14.07 -4.15
CA TYR A 173 15.16 -13.03 -4.87
C TYR A 173 15.27 -11.72 -4.08
N LEU A 174 14.20 -11.30 -3.39
CA LEU A 174 14.24 -10.10 -2.55
C LEU A 174 15.22 -10.27 -1.38
N LYS A 175 15.31 -11.47 -0.79
CA LYS A 175 16.24 -11.76 0.31
C LYS A 175 17.68 -11.91 -0.16
N THR A 176 17.94 -12.64 -1.24
CA THR A 176 19.30 -13.05 -1.65
C THR A 176 19.96 -12.06 -2.62
N THR A 177 19.20 -11.52 -3.58
CA THR A 177 19.76 -10.62 -4.61
C THR A 177 19.61 -9.16 -4.21
N ARG A 178 18.50 -8.80 -3.52
CA ARG A 178 18.26 -7.42 -3.06
C ARG A 178 18.62 -7.18 -1.60
N ASN A 179 19.09 -8.20 -0.88
CA ASN A 179 19.47 -8.12 0.54
C ASN A 179 18.42 -7.41 1.40
N CYS A 180 17.13 -7.60 1.07
CA CYS A 180 16.04 -6.97 1.79
C CYS A 180 15.79 -7.69 3.11
N GLN A 181 15.63 -6.91 4.18
CA GLN A 181 15.21 -7.41 5.49
C GLN A 181 13.77 -7.94 5.45
N GLN A 182 13.44 -8.89 6.33
CA GLN A 182 12.15 -9.61 6.36
C GLN A 182 10.91 -8.69 6.24
N ASN A 183 10.84 -7.62 7.03
CA ASN A 183 9.69 -6.70 7.01
C ASN A 183 9.59 -5.92 5.69
N THR A 184 10.72 -5.60 5.07
CA THR A 184 10.78 -4.96 3.75
C THR A 184 10.31 -5.93 2.67
N VAL A 185 10.75 -7.20 2.72
CA VAL A 185 10.28 -8.26 1.82
C VAL A 185 8.77 -8.40 1.91
N ILE A 186 8.21 -8.55 3.11
CA ILE A 186 6.76 -8.68 3.32
C ILE A 186 6.00 -7.48 2.75
N ARG A 187 6.56 -6.28 2.85
CA ARG A 187 5.94 -5.07 2.29
C ARG A 187 5.84 -5.16 0.76
N TYR A 188 6.88 -5.64 0.10
CA TYR A 188 6.84 -5.90 -1.35
C TYR A 188 5.90 -7.04 -1.70
N MET A 189 5.90 -8.13 -0.92
CA MET A 189 4.98 -9.26 -1.13
C MET A 189 3.50 -8.85 -0.96
N LYS A 190 3.19 -7.99 0.01
CA LYS A 190 1.85 -7.36 0.16
C LYS A 190 1.50 -6.49 -1.04
N GLY A 191 2.48 -5.77 -1.60
CA GLY A 191 2.33 -5.02 -2.84
C GLY A 191 1.96 -5.92 -4.02
N LEU A 192 2.72 -6.99 -4.25
CA LEU A 192 2.42 -7.98 -5.31
C LEU A 192 1.05 -8.65 -5.09
N LYS A 193 0.74 -9.05 -3.84
CA LYS A 193 -0.57 -9.63 -3.50
C LYS A 193 -1.73 -8.68 -3.83
N LYS A 194 -1.55 -7.37 -3.63
CA LYS A 194 -2.56 -6.38 -4.02
C LYS A 194 -2.83 -6.40 -5.54
N ILE A 195 -1.79 -6.53 -6.35
CA ILE A 195 -1.92 -6.60 -7.81
C ILE A 195 -2.59 -7.90 -8.26
N VAL A 196 -2.21 -9.03 -7.65
CA VAL A 196 -2.86 -10.32 -7.92
C VAL A 196 -4.34 -10.28 -7.53
N ASN A 197 -4.67 -9.74 -6.36
CA ASN A 197 -6.05 -9.61 -5.94
C ASN A 197 -6.85 -8.67 -6.87
N LEU A 198 -6.24 -7.59 -7.36
CA LEU A 198 -6.85 -6.71 -8.35
C LEU A 198 -7.13 -7.47 -9.65
N ALA A 199 -6.19 -8.29 -10.12
CA ALA A 199 -6.37 -9.09 -11.32
C ALA A 199 -7.49 -10.15 -11.16
N ILE A 200 -7.58 -10.80 -10.00
CA ILE A 200 -8.67 -11.72 -9.69
C ILE A 200 -10.01 -10.99 -9.66
N ALA A 201 -10.08 -9.82 -9.00
CA ALA A 201 -11.32 -9.04 -8.89
C ALA A 201 -11.83 -8.47 -10.22
N ASN A 202 -10.99 -8.44 -11.27
CA ASN A 202 -11.38 -8.05 -12.63
C ASN A 202 -11.49 -9.26 -13.57
N ASP A 203 -11.51 -10.48 -13.05
CA ASP A 203 -11.60 -11.74 -13.80
C ASP A 203 -10.45 -11.94 -14.82
N TRP A 204 -9.30 -11.30 -14.63
CA TRP A 204 -8.12 -11.49 -15.49
C TRP A 204 -7.32 -12.75 -15.13
N MET A 205 -7.58 -13.32 -13.95
CA MET A 205 -7.01 -14.59 -13.50
C MET A 205 -7.92 -15.25 -12.47
N HIS A 206 -8.05 -16.58 -12.53
CA HIS A 206 -8.94 -17.33 -11.61
C HIS A 206 -8.20 -18.01 -10.46
N LYS A 207 -6.93 -18.36 -10.65
CA LYS A 207 -6.12 -19.06 -9.63
C LYS A 207 -5.32 -18.07 -8.81
N ASN A 208 -5.46 -18.10 -7.48
CA ASN A 208 -4.67 -17.22 -6.61
C ASN A 208 -3.31 -17.85 -6.23
N PRO A 209 -2.17 -17.32 -6.73
CA PRO A 209 -0.83 -17.82 -6.38
C PRO A 209 -0.42 -17.54 -4.92
N PHE A 210 -1.14 -16.68 -4.20
CA PHE A 210 -0.93 -16.42 -2.77
C PHE A 210 -1.79 -17.29 -1.84
N ALA A 211 -2.56 -18.25 -2.39
CA ALA A 211 -3.36 -19.16 -1.57
C ALA A 211 -2.46 -19.91 -0.56
N GLY A 212 -2.85 -19.90 0.71
CA GLY A 212 -2.09 -20.52 1.81
C GLY A 212 -0.87 -19.73 2.32
N ILE A 213 -0.44 -18.66 1.64
CA ILE A 213 0.73 -17.86 2.08
C ILE A 213 0.32 -16.89 3.18
N ARG A 214 0.90 -17.08 4.38
CA ARG A 214 0.76 -16.17 5.52
C ARG A 214 2.03 -15.33 5.69
N PHE A 215 1.85 -14.01 5.77
CA PHE A 215 2.96 -13.10 6.02
C PHE A 215 3.21 -12.94 7.52
N GLN A 216 4.44 -13.16 7.96
CA GLN A 216 4.85 -12.97 9.36
C GLN A 216 5.94 -11.92 9.44
N GLU A 217 5.58 -10.74 9.94
CA GLU A 217 6.53 -9.66 10.19
C GLU A 217 7.41 -10.01 11.40
N LYS A 218 8.71 -9.78 11.29
CA LYS A 218 9.63 -9.89 12.42
C LYS A 218 9.38 -8.72 13.36
N GLU A 219 9.08 -9.01 14.62
CA GLU A 219 8.98 -7.98 15.66
C GLU A 219 10.35 -7.29 15.82
N VAL A 220 10.34 -5.96 15.86
CA VAL A 220 11.54 -5.15 16.05
C VAL A 220 11.38 -4.44 17.37
N ILE A 221 12.19 -4.84 18.35
CA ILE A 221 12.32 -4.14 19.62
C ILE A 221 12.92 -2.78 19.30
N ARG A 222 12.25 -1.71 19.73
CA ARG A 222 12.70 -0.34 19.52
C ARG A 222 13.30 0.15 20.81
N GLU A 223 14.45 0.79 20.68
CA GLU A 223 15.12 1.44 21.79
C GLU A 223 14.26 2.60 22.29
N VAL A 224 14.17 2.72 23.61
CA VAL A 224 13.55 3.86 24.31
C VAL A 224 14.60 4.50 25.22
N LEU A 225 14.47 5.80 25.46
CA LEU A 225 15.36 6.48 26.40
C LEU A 225 14.93 6.18 27.83
N THR A 226 15.89 6.02 28.74
CA THR A 226 15.61 5.98 30.19
C THR A 226 15.36 7.39 30.72
N LYS A 227 14.85 7.50 31.95
CA LYS A 227 14.61 8.80 32.59
C LYS A 227 15.91 9.60 32.71
N GLU A 228 17.00 8.94 33.12
CA GLU A 228 18.32 9.53 33.29
C GLU A 228 18.89 10.02 31.95
N GLU A 229 18.66 9.28 30.86
CA GLU A 229 19.07 9.71 29.52
C GLU A 229 18.29 10.95 29.03
N ILE A 230 16.98 11.02 29.34
CA ILE A 230 16.15 12.20 29.04
C ILE A 230 16.68 13.41 29.80
N GLU A 231 16.93 13.26 31.11
CA GLU A 231 17.47 14.33 31.96
C GLU A 231 18.85 14.79 31.50
N ARG A 232 19.78 13.85 31.22
CA ARG A 232 21.10 14.18 30.66
C ARG A 232 20.98 14.96 29.36
N MET A 233 20.05 14.58 28.49
CA MET A 233 19.83 15.28 27.23
C MET A 233 19.28 16.69 27.46
N MET A 234 18.31 16.86 28.36
CA MET A 234 17.72 18.17 28.70
C MET A 234 18.74 19.13 29.30
N CYS A 235 19.61 18.64 30.18
CA CYS A 235 20.63 19.45 30.86
C CYS A 235 21.89 19.68 30.01
N LYS A 236 22.04 19.01 28.86
CA LYS A 236 23.22 19.17 28.02
C LYS A 236 23.25 20.53 27.34
N GLU A 237 24.27 21.32 27.62
CA GLU A 237 24.56 22.54 26.86
C GLU A 237 25.29 22.22 25.55
N PHE A 238 24.84 22.86 24.47
CA PHE A 238 25.42 22.71 23.13
C PHE A 238 25.97 24.05 22.66
N ALA A 239 27.25 24.09 22.30
CA ALA A 239 27.86 25.29 21.72
C ALA A 239 27.29 25.64 20.32
N LEU A 240 26.73 24.66 19.62
CA LEU A 240 26.18 24.81 18.27
C LEU A 240 24.65 24.99 18.34
N PRO A 241 24.09 26.15 17.94
CA PRO A 241 22.64 26.40 17.99
C PRO A 241 21.80 25.36 17.23
N ARG A 242 22.37 24.74 16.18
CA ARG A 242 21.70 23.70 15.40
C ARG A 242 21.37 22.43 16.19
N LEU A 243 22.24 22.07 17.14
CA LEU A 243 22.04 20.89 17.97
C LEU A 243 21.05 21.21 19.09
N GLU A 244 21.11 22.43 19.60
CA GLU A 244 20.22 22.91 20.66
C GLU A 244 18.74 22.83 20.26
N TYR A 245 18.35 23.41 19.13
CA TYR A 245 16.95 23.37 18.74
C TYR A 245 16.48 21.98 18.30
N VAL A 246 17.37 21.14 17.75
CA VAL A 246 17.00 19.74 17.43
C VAL A 246 16.80 18.92 18.70
N ARG A 247 17.68 19.09 19.71
CA ARG A 247 17.48 18.53 21.05
C ARG A 247 16.12 18.96 21.59
N ASP A 248 15.82 20.24 21.57
CA ASP A 248 14.58 20.79 22.12
C ASP A 248 13.33 20.27 21.38
N VAL A 249 13.33 20.24 20.05
CA VAL A 249 12.25 19.64 19.25
C VAL A 249 12.07 18.16 19.61
N PHE A 250 13.16 17.43 19.82
CA PHE A 250 13.11 16.02 20.20
C PHE A 250 12.56 15.82 21.62
N ILE A 251 12.99 16.63 22.59
CA ILE A 251 12.44 16.63 23.95
C ILE A 251 10.95 16.97 23.94
N PHE A 252 10.53 17.95 23.14
CA PHE A 252 9.12 18.22 22.93
C PHE A 252 8.36 16.97 22.44
N CYS A 253 8.93 16.22 21.49
CA CYS A 253 8.34 14.96 21.04
C CYS A 253 8.33 13.87 22.13
N VAL A 254 9.34 13.83 23.02
CA VAL A 254 9.42 12.89 24.14
C VAL A 254 8.31 13.14 25.15
N PHE A 255 7.91 14.40 25.39
CA PHE A 255 6.85 14.74 26.35
C PHE A 255 5.45 14.84 25.75
N THR A 256 5.31 14.84 24.42
CA THR A 256 4.00 14.88 23.74
C THR A 256 3.66 13.61 22.97
N GLY A 257 4.64 12.78 22.62
CA GLY A 257 4.44 11.59 21.79
C GLY A 257 4.06 11.88 20.34
N MET A 258 4.09 13.15 19.91
CA MET A 258 3.75 13.54 18.54
C MET A 258 4.76 12.98 17.53
N ALA A 259 4.29 12.64 16.32
CA ALA A 259 5.20 12.25 15.24
C ALA A 259 5.86 13.49 14.63
N TYR A 260 7.07 13.33 14.09
CA TYR A 260 7.83 14.40 13.42
C TYR A 260 6.97 15.29 12.51
N VAL A 261 6.20 14.67 11.60
CA VAL A 261 5.37 15.39 10.64
C VAL A 261 4.27 16.20 11.34
N ASP A 262 3.73 15.66 12.43
CA ASP A 262 2.65 16.33 13.16
C ASP A 262 3.17 17.55 13.93
N VAL A 263 4.40 17.51 14.46
CA VAL A 263 5.08 18.64 15.12
C VAL A 263 5.51 19.70 14.11
N ASN A 264 6.05 19.29 12.96
CA ASN A 264 6.39 20.23 11.87
C ASN A 264 5.18 21.06 11.41
N ASN A 265 3.99 20.45 11.45
CA ASN A 265 2.72 21.06 11.06
C ASN A 265 1.91 21.58 12.26
N LEU A 266 2.51 21.66 13.46
CA LEU A 266 1.85 22.21 14.64
C LEU A 266 1.78 23.74 14.52
N ARG A 267 0.61 24.30 14.79
CA ARG A 267 0.27 25.72 14.65
C ARG A 267 -0.52 26.18 15.88
N GLN A 268 -0.57 27.49 16.12
CA GLN A 268 -1.24 28.07 17.29
C GLN A 268 -2.71 27.65 17.42
N GLU A 269 -3.42 27.50 16.30
CA GLU A 269 -4.83 27.03 16.24
C GLU A 269 -5.05 25.64 16.85
N HIS A 270 -3.99 24.82 16.94
CA HIS A 270 -4.06 23.48 17.53
C HIS A 270 -3.91 23.51 19.06
N ILE A 271 -3.59 24.67 19.65
CA ILE A 271 -3.40 24.85 21.07
C ILE A 271 -4.70 25.40 21.66
N VAL A 272 -5.34 24.62 22.52
CA VAL A 272 -6.67 24.92 23.07
C VAL A 272 -6.58 24.93 24.59
N ARG A 273 -7.25 25.88 25.24
CA ARG A 273 -7.44 25.90 26.69
C ARG A 273 -8.72 25.16 27.04
N ASP A 274 -8.70 24.38 28.11
CA ASP A 274 -9.92 23.79 28.66
C ASP A 274 -10.55 24.70 29.73
N ASN A 275 -11.58 24.18 30.42
CA ASN A 275 -12.33 24.93 31.43
C ASN A 275 -11.50 25.22 32.70
N ASN A 276 -10.40 24.49 32.92
CA ASN A 276 -9.51 24.64 34.06
C ASN A 276 -8.28 25.51 33.72
N ASP A 277 -8.28 26.15 32.55
CA ASP A 277 -7.16 26.91 31.98
C ASP A 277 -5.92 26.06 31.61
N ASP A 278 -6.07 24.73 31.59
CA ASP A 278 -5.01 23.82 31.15
C ASP A 278 -4.89 23.85 29.62
N LEU A 279 -3.65 23.82 29.12
CA LEU A 279 -3.36 23.82 27.69
C LEU A 279 -3.36 22.40 27.12
N TRP A 280 -3.94 22.26 25.94
CA TRP A 280 -4.04 21.01 25.20
C TRP A 280 -3.58 21.18 23.76
N ILE A 281 -2.91 20.16 23.22
CA ILE A 281 -2.74 19.99 21.78
C ILE A 281 -3.92 19.18 21.26
N ARG A 282 -4.73 19.79 20.38
CA ARG A 282 -5.80 19.10 19.64
C ARG A 282 -5.49 19.16 18.15
N LYS A 283 -5.04 18.04 17.59
CA LYS A 283 -4.63 17.98 16.18
C LYS A 283 -4.94 16.63 15.55
N ALA A 284 -5.54 16.66 14.36
CA ALA A 284 -5.71 15.47 13.56
C ALA A 284 -4.35 14.96 13.06
N ARG A 285 -4.08 13.67 13.27
CA ARG A 285 -2.84 13.03 12.86
C ARG A 285 -2.78 12.94 11.34
N GLN A 286 -1.70 13.41 10.72
CA GLN A 286 -1.62 13.45 9.25
C GLN A 286 -1.72 12.06 8.59
N LYS A 287 -1.30 10.99 9.27
CA LYS A 287 -1.31 9.63 8.70
C LYS A 287 -2.70 8.98 8.70
N THR A 288 -3.51 9.24 9.71
CA THR A 288 -4.76 8.48 9.98
C THR A 288 -5.98 9.37 10.15
N ASN A 289 -5.81 10.69 10.14
CA ASN A 289 -6.81 11.69 10.45
C ASN A 289 -7.48 11.57 11.83
N ASN A 290 -6.96 10.69 12.70
CA ASN A 290 -7.45 10.55 14.06
C ASN A 290 -7.06 11.77 14.89
N MET A 291 -8.01 12.33 15.64
CA MET A 291 -7.75 13.43 16.55
C MET A 291 -6.83 12.96 17.69
N CYS A 292 -5.72 13.66 17.88
CA CYS A 292 -4.85 13.50 19.04
C CYS A 292 -5.20 14.61 20.03
N ASN A 293 -5.58 14.24 21.25
CA ASN A 293 -5.78 15.16 22.38
C ASN A 293 -4.70 14.89 23.41
N ILE A 294 -3.78 15.84 23.58
CA ILE A 294 -2.58 15.67 24.40
C ILE A 294 -2.52 16.84 25.40
N PRO A 295 -2.57 16.58 26.72
CA PRO A 295 -2.29 17.61 27.72
C PRO A 295 -0.90 18.19 27.52
N LEU A 296 -0.78 19.51 27.46
CA LEU A 296 0.49 20.19 27.22
C LEU A 296 1.19 20.44 28.54
N LEU A 297 2.12 19.57 28.90
CA LEU A 297 2.92 19.68 30.13
C LEU A 297 3.85 20.91 30.12
N LYS A 298 4.37 21.29 31.30
CA LYS A 298 5.20 22.50 31.47
C LYS A 298 6.44 22.55 30.57
N ILE A 299 7.14 21.42 30.39
CA ILE A 299 8.37 21.35 29.56
C ILE A 299 8.06 21.71 28.09
N PRO A 300 7.12 21.03 27.41
CA PRO A 300 6.65 21.44 26.09
C PRO A 300 6.24 22.92 25.96
N GLN A 301 5.54 23.46 26.96
CA GLN A 301 5.15 24.88 26.96
C GLN A 301 6.36 25.83 26.96
N LEU A 302 7.35 25.57 27.82
CA LEU A 302 8.57 26.38 27.89
C LEU A 302 9.35 26.35 26.58
N LEU A 303 9.41 25.19 25.92
CA LEU A 303 10.06 25.06 24.61
C LEU A 303 9.32 25.84 23.51
N MET A 304 7.99 25.82 23.51
CA MET A 304 7.20 26.62 22.57
C MET A 304 7.45 28.13 22.76
N GLU A 305 7.49 28.61 24.01
CA GLU A 305 7.75 30.03 24.28
C GLU A 305 9.18 30.42 23.89
N LYS A 306 10.18 29.57 24.19
CA LYS A 306 11.59 29.79 23.81
C LYS A 306 11.77 30.06 22.32
N TYR A 307 11.02 29.37 21.45
CA TYR A 307 11.17 29.45 20.00
C TYR A 307 10.10 30.27 19.27
N LYS A 308 9.25 30.99 20.00
CA LYS A 308 8.16 31.81 19.44
C LYS A 308 8.63 32.81 18.39
N ASN A 309 9.79 33.43 18.63
CA ASN A 309 10.40 34.44 17.75
C ASN A 309 11.49 33.87 16.81
N HIS A 310 11.62 32.54 16.73
CA HIS A 310 12.66 31.94 15.89
C HIS A 310 12.35 32.17 14.39
N PRO A 311 13.33 32.54 13.54
CA PRO A 311 13.07 32.91 12.14
C PRO A 311 12.29 31.86 11.33
N LEU A 312 12.57 30.57 11.56
CA LEU A 312 11.82 29.47 10.92
C LEU A 312 10.36 29.40 11.36
N CYS A 313 10.08 29.67 12.64
CA CYS A 313 8.72 29.66 13.21
C CYS A 313 7.92 30.82 12.63
N THR A 314 8.48 32.04 12.62
CA THR A 314 7.85 33.23 12.04
C THR A 314 7.55 33.06 10.55
N LYS A 315 8.45 32.42 9.80
CA LYS A 315 8.26 32.18 8.35
C LYS A 315 7.20 31.12 8.03
N THR A 316 7.10 30.08 8.84
CA THR A 316 6.26 28.90 8.52
C THR A 316 4.95 28.83 9.32
N GLY A 317 4.82 29.67 10.34
CA GLY A 317 3.77 29.61 11.36
C GLY A 317 3.93 28.45 12.34
N ALA A 318 4.98 27.63 12.23
CA ALA A 318 5.20 26.49 13.11
C ALA A 318 5.57 26.95 14.53
N LEU A 319 5.15 26.18 15.54
CA LEU A 319 5.46 26.49 16.95
C LEU A 319 6.89 26.13 17.37
N LEU A 320 7.60 25.36 16.53
CA LEU A 320 8.96 24.92 16.77
C LEU A 320 9.79 24.93 15.47
N PRO A 321 11.11 25.15 15.56
CA PRO A 321 11.99 25.18 14.40
C PRO A 321 12.36 23.76 13.96
N VAL A 322 11.44 23.10 13.25
CA VAL A 322 11.61 21.70 12.83
C VAL A 322 12.36 21.64 11.48
N PRO A 323 13.62 21.19 11.42
CA PRO A 323 14.32 20.97 10.15
C PRO A 323 13.79 19.72 9.44
N SER A 324 14.30 19.42 8.24
CA SER A 324 13.90 18.21 7.50
C SER A 324 14.15 16.94 8.33
N ASN A 325 13.32 15.90 8.14
CA ASN A 325 13.43 14.65 8.92
C ASN A 325 14.82 14.00 8.78
N GLN A 326 15.46 14.14 7.62
CA GLN A 326 16.82 13.65 7.39
C GLN A 326 17.83 14.41 8.28
N LYS A 327 17.75 15.75 8.33
CA LYS A 327 18.60 16.57 9.19
C LYS A 327 18.34 16.31 10.66
N MET A 328 17.07 16.21 11.07
CA MET A 328 16.70 15.80 12.44
C MET A 328 17.42 14.51 12.85
N ASN A 329 17.27 13.43 12.08
CA ASN A 329 17.86 12.14 12.44
C ASN A 329 19.39 12.13 12.36
N SER A 330 20.00 12.97 11.51
CA SER A 330 21.46 13.13 11.49
C SER A 330 21.96 13.80 12.77
N TYR A 331 21.37 14.93 13.14
CA TYR A 331 21.79 15.69 14.32
C TYR A 331 21.44 14.97 15.63
N LEU A 332 20.38 14.15 15.65
CA LEU A 332 20.06 13.30 16.80
C LEU A 332 21.16 12.27 17.11
N LYS A 333 21.92 11.82 16.11
CA LYS A 333 23.07 10.94 16.35
C LYS A 333 24.21 11.69 17.02
N GLU A 334 24.52 12.90 16.52
CA GLU A 334 25.52 13.76 17.16
C GLU A 334 25.12 14.09 18.61
N ILE A 335 23.86 14.43 18.85
CA ILE A 335 23.31 14.69 20.19
C ILE A 335 23.46 13.45 21.09
N ALA A 336 23.15 12.26 20.56
CA ALA A 336 23.31 11.01 21.30
C ALA A 336 24.77 10.81 21.74
N ASP A 337 25.73 11.02 20.82
CA ASP A 337 27.16 10.91 21.10
C ASP A 337 27.59 11.89 22.21
N PHE A 338 27.18 13.17 22.11
CA PHE A 338 27.50 14.19 23.12
C PHE A 338 26.86 13.96 24.49
N CYS A 339 25.78 13.18 24.55
CA CYS A 339 25.06 12.80 25.77
C CYS A 339 25.47 11.41 26.29
N GLY A 340 26.41 10.72 25.62
CA GLY A 340 26.83 9.37 26.00
C GLY A 340 25.72 8.31 25.84
N ILE A 341 24.81 8.50 24.88
CA ILE A 341 23.68 7.61 24.61
C ILE A 341 24.08 6.68 23.45
N GLN A 342 24.22 5.39 23.73
CA GLN A 342 24.63 4.39 22.73
C GLN A 342 23.48 3.93 21.79
N LYS A 343 22.25 4.38 22.06
CA LYS A 343 21.04 4.03 21.31
C LYS A 343 20.96 4.82 20.02
N ASN A 344 20.47 4.21 18.94
CA ASN A 344 20.29 4.86 17.65
C ASN A 344 19.02 5.72 17.65
N LEU A 345 19.18 6.99 18.02
CA LEU A 345 18.07 7.92 18.14
C LEU A 345 17.49 8.32 16.78
N THR A 346 16.17 8.24 16.69
CA THR A 346 15.40 8.75 15.56
C THR A 346 14.21 9.56 16.08
N THR A 347 13.57 10.34 15.22
CA THR A 347 12.32 11.03 15.58
C THR A 347 11.20 10.08 16.03
N HIS A 348 11.26 8.80 15.67
CA HIS A 348 10.35 7.78 16.19
C HIS A 348 10.73 7.30 17.60
N THR A 349 12.00 7.35 17.99
CA THR A 349 12.44 7.00 19.35
C THR A 349 11.73 7.86 20.38
N ALA A 350 11.61 9.17 20.15
CA ALA A 350 10.89 10.08 21.05
C ALA A 350 9.46 9.62 21.38
N ARG A 351 8.72 9.17 20.36
CA ARG A 351 7.35 8.68 20.53
C ARG A 351 7.27 7.37 21.30
N HIS A 352 8.25 6.48 21.12
CA HIS A 352 8.34 5.23 21.89
C HIS A 352 8.70 5.51 23.34
N THR A 353 9.63 6.45 23.56
CA THR A 353 10.00 6.97 24.88
C THR A 353 8.79 7.61 25.59
N PHE A 354 7.99 8.44 24.90
CA PHE A 354 6.77 9.01 25.47
C PHE A 354 5.83 7.91 25.97
N ALA A 355 5.48 6.97 25.09
CA ALA A 355 4.49 5.95 25.40
C ALA A 355 4.93 5.04 26.56
N THR A 356 6.22 4.67 26.57
CA THR A 356 6.77 3.69 27.50
C THR A 356 7.20 4.35 28.81
N VAL A 357 8.08 5.35 28.73
CA VAL A 357 8.78 5.92 29.90
C VAL A 357 8.07 7.13 30.48
N VAL A 358 7.48 8.01 29.64
CA VAL A 358 6.77 9.20 30.16
C VAL A 358 5.36 8.85 30.62
N ALA A 359 4.62 8.05 29.84
CA ALA A 359 3.21 7.77 30.12
C ALA A 359 3.02 6.44 30.89
N LEU A 360 3.34 5.30 30.30
CA LEU A 360 3.03 3.99 30.89
C LEU A 360 3.74 3.78 32.24
N ALA A 361 5.02 4.16 32.35
CA ALA A 361 5.80 4.03 33.59
C ALA A 361 5.23 4.88 34.73
N ASN A 362 4.50 5.94 34.39
CA ASN A 362 3.85 6.85 35.34
C ASN A 362 2.35 6.56 35.50
N GLY A 363 1.88 5.38 35.07
CA GLY A 363 0.54 4.89 35.39
C GLY A 363 -0.57 5.37 34.46
N VAL A 364 -0.23 5.99 33.32
CA VAL A 364 -1.24 6.36 32.32
C VAL A 364 -1.77 5.10 31.63
N SER A 365 -3.10 4.97 31.56
CA SER A 365 -3.75 3.83 30.93
C SER A 365 -3.45 3.71 29.43
N MET A 366 -3.47 2.47 28.92
CA MET A 366 -3.17 2.18 27.51
C MET A 366 -4.19 2.80 26.56
N GLU A 367 -5.44 2.95 26.99
CA GLU A 367 -6.51 3.63 26.26
C GLU A 367 -6.19 5.12 26.10
N ASN A 368 -5.75 5.77 27.17
CA ASN A 368 -5.38 7.18 27.14
C ASN A 368 -4.12 7.39 26.28
N ILE A 369 -3.13 6.51 26.39
CA ILE A 369 -1.95 6.54 25.52
C ILE A 369 -2.37 6.35 24.05
N ALA A 370 -3.25 5.41 23.73
CA ALA A 370 -3.74 5.19 22.37
C ALA A 370 -4.42 6.44 21.79
N LYS A 371 -5.25 7.13 22.59
CA LYS A 371 -5.91 8.39 22.21
C LYS A 371 -4.90 9.52 21.99
N MET A 372 -3.97 9.73 22.92
CA MET A 372 -2.91 10.75 22.79
C MET A 372 -2.04 10.52 21.55
N LEU A 373 -1.75 9.26 21.24
CA LEU A 373 -0.98 8.87 20.07
C LEU A 373 -1.82 8.84 18.77
N GLY A 374 -3.14 8.95 18.82
CA GLY A 374 -4.01 8.83 17.64
C GLY A 374 -3.96 7.45 16.98
N HIS A 375 -3.81 6.39 17.76
CA HIS A 375 -3.86 5.01 17.28
C HIS A 375 -5.32 4.58 17.02
N SER A 376 -5.58 3.99 15.85
CA SER A 376 -6.90 3.46 15.50
C SER A 376 -7.19 2.09 16.13
N ASP A 377 -6.15 1.40 16.60
CA ASP A 377 -6.23 0.07 17.19
C ASP A 377 -5.31 0.03 18.42
N ILE A 378 -5.86 -0.39 19.56
CA ILE A 378 -5.14 -0.51 20.83
C ILE A 378 -3.98 -1.50 20.76
N ARG A 379 -4.03 -2.50 19.86
CA ARG A 379 -2.94 -3.45 19.60
C ARG A 379 -1.65 -2.74 19.15
N MET A 380 -1.76 -1.56 18.54
CA MET A 380 -0.58 -0.75 18.21
C MET A 380 0.11 -0.21 19.47
N THR A 381 -0.67 0.11 20.50
CA THR A 381 -0.17 0.61 21.79
C THR A 381 0.36 -0.52 22.67
N GLN A 382 -0.25 -1.71 22.64
CA GLN A 382 0.20 -2.89 23.41
C GLN A 382 1.66 -3.27 23.18
N ARG A 383 2.25 -2.88 22.04
CA ARG A 383 3.68 -3.08 21.76
C ARG A 383 4.60 -2.35 22.75
N TYR A 384 4.16 -1.26 23.38
CA TYR A 384 4.93 -0.51 24.38
C TYR A 384 4.96 -1.19 25.74
N ALA A 385 3.92 -1.96 26.08
CA ALA A 385 3.82 -2.62 27.39
C ALA A 385 4.84 -3.74 27.61
N LYS A 386 5.36 -4.33 26.52
CA LYS A 386 6.36 -5.41 26.58
C LYS A 386 7.74 -4.94 27.07
N VAL A 387 7.95 -3.65 27.26
CA VAL A 387 9.29 -3.05 27.38
C VAL A 387 9.66 -2.71 28.83
N MET A 388 8.80 -2.95 29.82
CA MET A 388 9.07 -2.51 31.19
C MET A 388 8.96 -3.58 32.27
N ASP A 389 10.12 -3.97 32.79
CA ASP A 389 10.26 -4.68 34.06
C ASP A 389 9.87 -3.77 35.25
N SER A 390 9.99 -2.45 35.09
CA SER A 390 9.66 -1.47 36.14
C SER A 390 8.16 -1.33 36.42
N SER A 391 7.29 -1.49 35.41
CA SER A 391 5.84 -1.55 35.66
C SER A 391 5.46 -2.83 36.39
N ILE A 392 6.13 -3.94 36.06
CA ILE A 392 5.94 -5.21 36.77
C ILE A 392 6.36 -5.05 38.23
N MET A 393 7.52 -4.44 38.49
CA MET A 393 8.01 -4.21 39.84
C MET A 393 7.08 -3.31 40.65
N ARG A 394 6.61 -2.19 40.09
CA ARG A 394 5.64 -1.29 40.76
C ARG A 394 4.32 -1.99 41.05
N ASP A 395 3.81 -2.77 40.10
CA ASP A 395 2.55 -3.49 40.28
C ASP A 395 2.72 -4.58 41.36
N MET A 396 3.88 -5.25 41.40
CA MET A 396 4.22 -6.20 42.46
C MET A 396 4.49 -5.54 43.82
N GLU A 397 5.01 -4.31 43.86
CA GLU A 397 5.12 -3.52 45.11
C GLU A 397 3.75 -3.17 45.67
N ASN A 398 2.76 -2.89 44.81
CA ASN A 398 1.38 -2.67 45.25
C ASN A 398 0.76 -3.97 45.80
N VAL A 399 1.08 -5.11 45.19
CA VAL A 399 0.70 -6.44 45.72
C VAL A 399 1.37 -6.70 47.07
N ASP A 400 2.67 -6.45 47.19
CA ASP A 400 3.43 -6.62 48.44
C ASP A 400 2.88 -5.71 49.56
N LYS A 401 2.51 -4.47 49.25
CA LYS A 401 1.86 -3.55 50.21
C LYS A 401 0.52 -4.07 50.72
N LEU A 402 -0.30 -4.68 49.86
CA LEU A 402 -1.60 -5.26 50.25
C LEU A 402 -1.43 -6.44 51.22
N PHE A 403 -0.39 -7.26 51.04
CA PHE A 403 -0.10 -8.38 51.93
C PHE A 403 0.62 -7.97 53.22
N LYS A 404 1.42 -6.89 53.20
CA LYS A 404 2.05 -6.32 54.41
C LYS A 404 1.10 -5.55 55.31
N SER A 405 -0.02 -5.05 54.79
CA SER A 405 -1.07 -4.40 55.61
C SER A 405 -2.00 -5.40 56.32
N SER A 406 -1.74 -6.70 56.22
CA SER A 406 -2.52 -7.78 56.85
C SER A 406 -1.79 -8.47 58.02
N GLU A 407 -0.60 -7.97 58.39
CA GLU A 407 0.10 -8.23 59.65
C GLU A 407 -0.03 -7.00 60.57
#